data_AF-A0A923XI63-F1
#
_entry.id   AF-A0A923XI63-F1
#
_cell.length_a   1.000
_cell.length_b   1.000
_cell.length_c   1.000
_cell.angle_alpha   90.00
_cell.angle_beta   90.00
_cell.angle_gamma   90.00
#
_symmetry.space_group_name_H-M   'P 1'
#
loop_
_entity.id
_entity.type
_entity.pdbx_description
1 polymer ?
#
loop_
_entity_poly.entity_id
_entity_poly.type
_entity_poly.pdbx_seq_one_letter_code
_entity_poly.pdbx_strand_id
1 'polypeptide(L)'
;MSLSLCYSPLSPFCRKVRMAMDYKQLAFALVEADRVENLPVWSPRAEVPILIHGDTVVCNSADVLGYLDRCYANFALYPADPRNYAEVRNWERSADTQLDAIVSVIGNWQFADLPPMPPGLMDAARRDIGVIYDQLQLKLFASEFICGKISAADFATYPHVASGAAVGLRFDAQRHPDVQRWMRTMRARPEGQIDTAAAQEWWAHRESRGVDTGRINWGTYRLEWLLANGHADWFAGQVQQDKVLWSTGPSNNALNSPIAPGWAR
;
A
#
# COMPACT_ATOMS: atom_id res chain seq x y z
N MET A 1 -7.01 -21.23 -15.48
CA MET A 1 -5.97 -21.54 -14.47
C MET A 1 -6.34 -20.82 -13.19
N SER A 2 -5.99 -21.35 -12.02
CA SER A 2 -6.34 -20.73 -10.72
C SER A 2 -5.47 -19.51 -10.42
N LEU A 3 -6.07 -18.48 -9.84
CA LEU A 3 -5.38 -17.31 -9.33
C LEU A 3 -5.21 -17.43 -7.81
N SER A 4 -4.05 -17.07 -7.29
CA SER A 4 -3.82 -16.91 -5.85
C SER A 4 -3.04 -15.64 -5.58
N LEU A 5 -3.47 -14.88 -4.56
CA LEU A 5 -2.82 -13.65 -4.15
C LEU A 5 -2.21 -13.84 -2.76
N CYS A 6 -0.88 -13.87 -2.71
CA CYS A 6 -0.13 -13.76 -1.47
C CYS A 6 -0.21 -12.31 -0.98
N TYR A 7 -0.71 -12.09 0.24
CA TYR A 7 -1.06 -10.76 0.70
C TYR A 7 -0.86 -10.53 2.20
N SER A 8 -0.78 -9.26 2.58
CA SER A 8 -0.97 -8.79 3.95
C SER A 8 -2.27 -7.97 4.00
N PRO A 9 -3.22 -8.26 4.90
CA PRO A 9 -4.56 -7.67 4.86
C PRO A 9 -4.61 -6.14 4.88
N LEU A 10 -3.75 -5.51 5.68
CA LEU A 10 -3.71 -4.05 5.82
C LEU A 10 -2.77 -3.35 4.84
N SER A 11 -1.94 -4.09 4.10
CA SER A 11 -1.00 -3.48 3.14
C SER A 11 -1.79 -2.74 2.04
N PRO A 12 -1.57 -1.42 1.87
CA PRO A 12 -2.23 -0.66 0.80
C PRO A 12 -1.98 -1.25 -0.59
N PHE A 13 -0.77 -1.77 -0.84
CA PHE A 13 -0.39 -2.44 -2.08
C PHE A 13 -1.19 -3.73 -2.32
N CYS A 14 -1.46 -4.50 -1.26
CA CYS A 14 -2.29 -5.69 -1.35
C CYS A 14 -3.77 -5.35 -1.54
N ARG A 15 -4.27 -4.34 -0.82
CA ARG A 15 -5.64 -3.83 -0.94
C ARG A 15 -5.91 -3.31 -2.36
N LYS A 16 -4.97 -2.56 -2.93
CA LYS A 16 -4.97 -2.14 -4.34
C LYS A 16 -5.20 -3.30 -5.30
N VAL A 17 -4.39 -4.37 -5.19
CA VAL A 17 -4.53 -5.54 -6.07
C VAL A 17 -5.83 -6.29 -5.84
N ARG A 18 -6.20 -6.54 -4.57
CA ARG A 18 -7.43 -7.25 -4.24
C ARG A 18 -8.68 -6.53 -4.76
N MET A 19 -8.78 -5.21 -4.52
CA MET A 19 -9.89 -4.41 -5.03
C MET A 19 -9.96 -4.44 -6.56
N ALA A 20 -8.81 -4.41 -7.24
CA ALA A 20 -8.78 -4.53 -8.70
C ALA A 20 -9.20 -5.92 -9.19
N MET A 21 -8.80 -7.00 -8.50
CA MET A 21 -9.26 -8.36 -8.83
C MET A 21 -10.76 -8.53 -8.62
N ASP A 22 -11.30 -7.97 -7.53
CA ASP A 22 -12.74 -7.93 -7.23
C ASP A 22 -13.50 -7.12 -8.30
N TYR A 23 -12.99 -5.94 -8.68
CA TYR A 23 -13.56 -5.10 -9.74
C TYR A 23 -13.60 -5.83 -11.09
N LYS A 24 -12.55 -6.58 -11.42
CA LYS A 24 -12.46 -7.42 -12.62
C LYS A 24 -13.27 -8.71 -12.51
N GLN A 25 -13.93 -8.95 -11.38
CA GLN A 25 -14.77 -10.13 -11.11
C GLN A 25 -14.00 -11.45 -11.23
N LEU A 26 -12.73 -11.46 -10.80
CA LEU A 26 -11.89 -12.65 -10.87
C LEU A 26 -12.15 -13.53 -9.65
N ALA A 27 -12.17 -14.85 -9.86
CA ALA A 27 -12.12 -15.82 -8.78
C ALA A 27 -10.65 -16.08 -8.39
N PHE A 28 -10.29 -15.85 -7.14
CA PHE A 28 -8.93 -16.05 -6.63
C PHE A 28 -8.93 -16.54 -5.18
N ALA A 29 -7.87 -17.25 -4.80
CA ALA A 29 -7.59 -17.60 -3.42
C ALA A 29 -6.69 -16.54 -2.76
N LEU A 30 -6.86 -16.34 -1.46
CA LEU A 30 -6.01 -15.48 -0.64
C LEU A 30 -5.06 -16.34 0.20
N VAL A 31 -3.78 -15.97 0.22
CA VAL A 31 -2.75 -16.65 1.02
C VAL A 31 -2.03 -15.61 1.87
N GLU A 32 -2.17 -15.67 3.20
CA GLU A 32 -1.46 -14.73 4.09
C GLU A 32 0.07 -14.90 3.94
N ALA A 33 0.79 -13.78 3.88
CA ALA A 33 2.21 -13.74 3.53
C ALA A 33 3.11 -14.58 4.44
N ASP A 34 2.76 -14.70 5.72
CA ASP A 34 3.44 -15.51 6.73
C ASP A 34 3.30 -17.02 6.49
N ARG A 35 2.45 -17.45 5.55
CA ARG A 35 2.26 -18.85 5.14
C ARG A 35 2.94 -19.18 3.80
N VAL A 36 3.69 -18.24 3.22
CA VAL A 36 4.30 -18.40 1.89
C VAL A 36 5.77 -18.74 2.04
N GLU A 37 6.11 -20.04 2.05
CA GLU A 37 7.49 -20.51 2.22
C GLU A 37 8.44 -20.02 1.10
N ASN A 38 7.94 -19.92 -0.13
CA ASN A 38 8.73 -19.47 -1.28
C ASN A 38 8.83 -17.93 -1.40
N LEU A 39 8.30 -17.16 -0.43
CA LEU A 39 8.30 -15.70 -0.48
C LEU A 39 9.69 -15.11 -0.71
N PRO A 40 10.77 -15.57 -0.04
CA PRO A 40 12.13 -15.06 -0.29
C PRO A 40 12.65 -15.34 -1.69
N VAL A 41 12.19 -16.42 -2.33
CA VAL A 41 12.60 -16.81 -3.69
C VAL A 41 11.92 -15.94 -4.72
N TRP A 42 10.61 -15.71 -4.57
CA TRP A 42 9.83 -14.92 -5.50
C TRP A 42 10.03 -13.42 -5.32
N SER A 43 10.19 -12.98 -4.07
CA SER A 43 10.37 -11.60 -3.68
C SER A 43 11.61 -11.50 -2.80
N PRO A 44 12.78 -11.18 -3.38
CA PRO A 44 14.03 -11.02 -2.62
C PRO A 44 13.97 -9.93 -1.53
N ARG A 45 12.95 -9.06 -1.58
CA ARG A 45 12.65 -8.03 -0.58
C ARG A 45 11.62 -8.49 0.47
N ALA A 46 11.11 -9.72 0.36
CA ALA A 46 9.98 -10.27 1.11
C ALA A 46 8.73 -9.37 1.09
N GLU A 47 8.51 -8.71 -0.05
CA GLU A 47 7.38 -7.80 -0.27
C GLU A 47 6.20 -8.55 -0.89
N VAL A 48 5.00 -8.18 -0.45
CA VAL A 48 3.70 -8.56 -1.01
C VAL A 48 3.00 -7.31 -1.56
N PRO A 49 2.12 -7.42 -2.55
CA PRO A 49 1.48 -8.64 -3.07
C PRO A 49 2.35 -9.47 -4.03
N ILE A 50 2.07 -10.78 -4.08
CA ILE A 50 2.54 -11.70 -5.13
C ILE A 50 1.34 -12.42 -5.72
N LEU A 51 1.21 -12.39 -7.05
CA LEU A 51 0.20 -13.14 -7.80
C LEU A 51 0.80 -14.46 -8.31
N ILE A 52 0.09 -15.56 -8.08
CA ILE A 52 0.36 -16.87 -8.67
C ILE A 52 -0.76 -17.16 -9.66
N HIS A 53 -0.42 -17.42 -10.92
CA HIS A 53 -1.33 -17.77 -12.00
C HIS A 53 -0.77 -18.97 -12.78
N GLY A 54 -1.18 -20.18 -12.40
CA GLY A 54 -0.53 -21.40 -12.87
C GLY A 54 0.95 -21.40 -12.51
N ASP A 55 1.83 -21.57 -13.51
CA ASP A 55 3.29 -21.53 -13.32
C ASP A 55 3.87 -20.11 -13.34
N THR A 56 3.04 -19.08 -13.54
CA THR A 56 3.48 -17.68 -13.57
C THR A 56 3.41 -17.08 -12.18
N VAL A 57 4.52 -16.50 -11.72
CA VAL A 57 4.59 -15.71 -10.48
C VAL A 57 4.90 -14.26 -10.84
N VAL A 58 4.08 -13.33 -10.37
CA VAL A 58 4.25 -11.89 -10.60
C VAL A 58 4.32 -11.18 -9.24
N CYS A 59 5.43 -10.48 -9.02
CA CYS A 59 5.65 -9.67 -7.82
C CYS A 59 5.46 -8.19 -8.16
N ASN A 60 5.41 -7.32 -7.14
CA ASN A 60 5.13 -5.88 -7.23
C ASN A 60 3.68 -5.56 -7.62
N SER A 61 3.01 -4.71 -6.84
CA SER A 61 1.59 -4.43 -7.03
C SER A 61 1.25 -3.83 -8.40
N ALA A 62 2.10 -2.98 -8.96
CA ALA A 62 1.90 -2.36 -10.27
C ALA A 62 2.07 -3.38 -11.40
N ASP A 63 3.06 -4.27 -11.29
CA ASP A 63 3.30 -5.30 -12.29
C ASP A 63 2.20 -6.37 -12.24
N VAL A 64 1.70 -6.71 -11.06
CA VAL A 64 0.52 -7.57 -10.88
C VAL A 64 -0.71 -6.97 -11.57
N LEU A 65 -1.01 -5.68 -11.35
CA LEU A 65 -2.13 -5.03 -12.05
C LEU A 65 -1.91 -5.03 -13.56
N GLY A 66 -0.70 -4.67 -14.03
CA GLY A 66 -0.35 -4.67 -15.45
C GLY A 66 -0.43 -6.03 -16.11
N TYR A 67 -0.13 -7.10 -15.38
CA TYR A 67 -0.27 -8.49 -15.84
C TYR A 67 -1.75 -8.89 -15.93
N LEU A 68 -2.52 -8.63 -14.87
CA LEU A 68 -3.96 -8.93 -14.83
C LEU A 68 -4.71 -8.19 -15.93
N ASP A 69 -4.36 -6.94 -16.21
CA ASP A 69 -5.05 -6.16 -17.24
C ASP A 69 -4.78 -6.66 -18.66
N ARG A 70 -3.60 -7.26 -18.89
CA ARG A 70 -3.27 -7.94 -20.16
C ARG A 70 -3.94 -9.30 -20.30
N CYS A 71 -4.11 -10.04 -19.20
CA CYS A 71 -4.75 -11.35 -19.21
C CYS A 71 -6.29 -11.23 -19.32
N TYR A 72 -6.87 -10.18 -18.76
CA TYR A 72 -8.32 -10.01 -18.64
C TYR A 72 -8.74 -8.63 -19.14
N ALA A 73 -9.10 -8.52 -20.43
CA ALA A 73 -9.41 -7.24 -21.07
C ALA A 73 -10.70 -6.57 -20.58
N ASN A 74 -11.64 -7.33 -20.00
CA ASN A 74 -12.86 -6.79 -19.41
C ASN A 74 -12.51 -5.97 -18.15
N PHE A 75 -13.23 -4.86 -17.93
CA PHE A 75 -12.98 -3.96 -16.80
C PHE A 75 -11.52 -3.48 -16.77
N ALA A 76 -11.09 -2.83 -17.86
CA ALA A 76 -9.72 -2.37 -18.04
C ALA A 76 -9.31 -1.40 -16.91
N LEU A 77 -8.16 -1.68 -16.29
CA LEU A 77 -7.53 -0.85 -15.26
C LEU A 77 -6.70 0.27 -15.89
N TYR A 78 -6.18 0.03 -17.10
CA TYR A 78 -5.37 0.96 -17.86
C TYR A 78 -6.04 1.31 -19.20
N PRO A 79 -6.34 2.59 -19.46
CA PRO A 79 -6.90 3.03 -20.74
C PRO A 79 -5.98 2.73 -21.92
N ALA A 80 -6.56 2.44 -23.09
CA ALA A 80 -5.79 2.24 -24.33
C ALA A 80 -5.20 3.53 -24.91
N ASP A 81 -5.82 4.68 -24.62
CA ASP A 81 -5.29 5.99 -25.03
C ASP A 81 -3.95 6.27 -24.31
N PRO A 82 -2.85 6.54 -25.03
CA PRO A 82 -1.52 6.69 -24.43
C PRO A 82 -1.42 7.80 -23.38
N ARG A 83 -2.14 8.91 -23.56
CA ARG A 83 -2.11 10.03 -22.61
C ARG A 83 -2.82 9.64 -21.31
N ASN A 84 -4.00 9.05 -21.41
CA ASN A 84 -4.76 8.61 -20.24
C ASN A 84 -4.05 7.44 -19.51
N TYR A 85 -3.41 6.55 -20.25
CA TYR A 85 -2.53 5.51 -19.69
C TYR A 85 -1.43 6.12 -18.82
N ALA A 86 -0.70 7.10 -19.37
CA ALA A 86 0.38 7.78 -18.66
C ALA A 86 -0.13 8.50 -17.40
N GLU A 87 -1.32 9.08 -17.45
CA GLU A 87 -1.93 9.74 -16.28
C GLU A 87 -2.26 8.75 -15.15
N VAL A 88 -2.89 7.62 -15.49
CA VAL A 88 -3.18 6.54 -14.52
C VAL A 88 -1.89 6.04 -13.89
N ARG A 89 -0.86 5.76 -14.70
CA ARG A 89 0.46 5.31 -14.21
C ARG A 89 1.13 6.34 -13.32
N ASN A 90 0.97 7.63 -13.62
CA ASN A 90 1.54 8.69 -12.78
C ASN A 90 0.88 8.73 -11.39
N TRP A 91 -0.45 8.63 -11.33
CA TRP A 91 -1.19 8.58 -10.06
C TRP A 91 -0.89 7.32 -9.27
N GLU A 92 -0.85 6.17 -9.95
CA GLU A 92 -0.47 4.90 -9.33
C GLU A 92 0.93 4.96 -8.72
N ARG A 93 1.91 5.47 -9.46
CA ARG A 93 3.27 5.66 -8.95
C ARG A 93 3.30 6.65 -7.79
N SER A 94 2.60 7.78 -7.88
CA SER A 94 2.52 8.76 -6.80
C SER A 94 1.96 8.16 -5.51
N ALA A 95 0.93 7.31 -5.63
CA ALA A 95 0.36 6.57 -4.51
C ALA A 95 1.38 5.58 -3.91
N ASP A 96 2.01 4.77 -4.76
CA ASP A 96 2.95 3.72 -4.35
C ASP A 96 4.27 4.29 -3.77
N THR A 97 4.61 5.56 -4.06
CA THR A 97 5.86 6.19 -3.59
C THR A 97 5.61 7.27 -2.54
N GLN A 98 4.98 8.37 -2.91
CA GLN A 98 4.91 9.57 -2.07
C GLN A 98 3.83 9.44 -1.01
N LEU A 99 2.64 8.98 -1.40
CA LEU A 99 1.53 8.82 -0.48
C LEU A 99 1.78 7.66 0.51
N ASP A 100 2.30 6.51 0.04
CA ASP A 100 2.75 5.43 0.92
C ASP A 100 3.80 5.92 1.91
N ALA A 101 4.82 6.64 1.45
CA ALA A 101 5.87 7.15 2.34
C ALA A 101 5.29 7.95 3.51
N ILE A 102 4.39 8.89 3.23
CA ILE A 102 3.79 9.73 4.26
C ILE A 102 2.90 8.90 5.20
N VAL A 103 1.97 8.11 4.64
CA VAL A 103 0.96 7.40 5.43
C VAL A 103 1.58 6.27 6.23
N SER A 104 2.46 5.47 5.63
CA SER A 104 3.06 4.31 6.28
C SER A 104 4.08 4.70 7.35
N VAL A 105 4.85 5.79 7.16
CA VAL A 105 5.77 6.27 8.21
C VAL A 105 4.99 6.69 9.45
N ILE A 106 3.92 7.47 9.31
CA ILE A 106 3.08 7.84 10.46
C ILE A 106 2.34 6.62 11.02
N GLY A 107 1.87 5.73 10.14
CA GLY A 107 1.17 4.50 10.52
C GLY A 107 1.99 3.56 11.39
N ASN A 108 3.32 3.61 11.32
CA ASN A 108 4.20 2.80 12.17
C ASN A 108 3.91 2.97 13.68
N TRP A 109 3.50 4.16 14.14
CA TRP A 109 3.10 4.39 15.53
C TRP A 109 1.81 3.70 15.95
N GLN A 110 1.01 3.19 15.00
CA GLN A 110 -0.13 2.33 15.32
C GLN A 110 0.26 0.86 15.43
N PHE A 111 1.35 0.42 14.80
CA PHE A 111 1.68 -1.00 14.62
C PHE A 111 2.90 -1.46 15.40
N ALA A 112 3.82 -0.56 15.77
CA ALA A 112 5.10 -0.91 16.36
C ALA A 112 5.36 -0.18 17.70
N ASP A 113 6.23 -0.77 18.51
CA ASP A 113 6.73 -0.20 19.76
C ASP A 113 7.82 0.86 19.44
N LEU A 114 7.36 2.06 19.10
CA LEU A 114 8.21 3.21 18.83
C LEU A 114 8.25 4.17 20.03
N PRO A 115 9.38 4.87 20.25
CA PRO A 115 9.38 6.02 21.16
C PRO A 115 8.35 7.07 20.70
N PRO A 116 8.02 8.06 21.56
CA PRO A 116 7.18 9.18 21.17
C PRO A 116 7.62 9.79 19.83
N MET A 117 6.64 10.12 19.00
CA MET A 117 6.88 10.67 17.67
C MET A 117 7.80 11.89 17.76
N PRO A 118 8.86 11.97 16.93
CA PRO A 118 9.77 13.11 16.98
C PRO A 118 9.02 14.41 16.62
N PRO A 119 9.33 15.54 17.29
CA PRO A 119 8.69 16.81 17.02
C PRO A 119 8.76 17.19 15.53
N GLY A 120 7.66 17.72 14.99
CA GLY A 120 7.57 18.16 13.60
C GLY A 120 7.25 17.07 12.57
N LEU A 121 7.37 15.77 12.90
CA LEU A 121 7.11 14.69 11.92
C LEU A 121 5.65 14.66 11.45
N MET A 122 4.70 14.81 12.38
CA MET A 122 3.28 14.88 12.03
C MET A 122 2.96 16.14 11.19
N ASP A 123 3.60 17.26 11.48
CA ASP A 123 3.37 18.51 10.73
C ASP A 123 3.96 18.41 9.31
N ALA A 124 5.11 17.76 9.15
CA ALA A 124 5.66 17.40 7.85
C ALA A 124 4.70 16.50 7.06
N ALA A 125 4.16 15.45 7.70
CA ALA A 125 3.19 14.58 7.06
C ALA A 125 1.92 15.33 6.61
N ARG A 126 1.38 16.21 7.46
CA ARG A 126 0.19 17.03 7.13
C ARG A 126 0.44 18.01 6.00
N ARG A 127 1.60 18.67 5.99
CA ARG A 127 2.01 19.59 4.92
C ARG A 127 2.11 18.87 3.59
N ASP A 128 2.83 17.75 3.56
CA ASP A 128 3.15 17.05 2.31
C ASP A 128 1.91 16.32 1.76
N ILE A 129 1.11 15.66 2.61
CA ILE A 129 -0.14 15.03 2.16
C ILE A 129 -1.20 16.05 1.74
N GLY A 130 -1.16 17.27 2.30
CA GLY A 130 -2.05 18.37 1.91
C GLY A 130 -1.91 18.73 0.43
N VAL A 131 -0.70 18.69 -0.12
CA VAL A 131 -0.44 18.90 -1.56
C VAL A 131 -1.11 17.81 -2.40
N ILE A 132 -1.04 16.55 -1.95
CA ILE A 132 -1.69 15.43 -2.65
C ILE A 132 -3.21 15.58 -2.60
N TYR A 133 -3.78 16.03 -1.47
CA TYR A 133 -5.21 16.29 -1.36
C TYR A 133 -5.69 17.42 -2.26
N ASP A 134 -4.90 18.50 -2.41
CA ASP A 134 -5.21 19.57 -3.36
C ASP A 134 -5.19 19.05 -4.82
N GLN A 135 -4.22 18.21 -5.16
CA GLN A 135 -4.15 17.61 -6.50
C GLN A 135 -5.32 16.65 -6.75
N LEU A 136 -5.69 15.83 -5.77
CA LEU A 136 -6.86 14.96 -5.86
C LEU A 136 -8.14 15.77 -6.04
N GLN A 137 -8.29 16.86 -5.28
CA GLN A 137 -9.43 17.76 -5.42
C GLN A 137 -9.52 18.35 -6.82
N LEU A 138 -8.42 18.80 -7.42
CA LEU A 138 -8.40 19.30 -8.80
C LEU A 138 -8.81 18.22 -9.82
N LYS A 139 -8.34 16.99 -9.66
CA LYS A 139 -8.69 15.88 -10.55
C LYS A 139 -10.14 15.45 -10.42
N LEU A 140 -10.63 15.35 -9.17
CA LEU A 140 -11.97 14.87 -8.84
C LEU A 140 -13.04 15.94 -9.02
N PHE A 141 -12.68 17.22 -9.09
CA PHE A 141 -13.61 18.28 -9.45
C PHE A 141 -14.24 18.03 -10.84
N ALA A 142 -13.44 17.57 -11.80
CA ALA A 142 -13.87 17.40 -13.19
C ALA A 142 -14.40 15.99 -13.52
N SER A 143 -14.34 15.04 -12.59
CA SER A 143 -14.59 13.62 -12.88
C SER A 143 -14.97 12.84 -11.63
N GLU A 144 -15.75 11.77 -11.81
CA GLU A 144 -16.15 10.88 -10.71
C GLU A 144 -14.94 10.17 -10.06
N PHE A 145 -14.00 9.71 -10.90
CA PHE A 145 -12.77 9.00 -10.55
C PHE A 145 -11.51 9.80 -10.94
N ILE A 146 -10.35 9.44 -10.38
CA ILE A 146 -9.11 10.23 -10.47
C ILE A 146 -8.72 10.52 -11.93
N CYS A 147 -8.88 9.54 -12.82
CA CYS A 147 -8.54 9.63 -14.25
C CYS A 147 -9.78 9.52 -15.15
N GLY A 148 -10.91 10.08 -14.71
CA GLY A 148 -12.17 10.07 -15.47
C GLY A 148 -13.01 8.83 -15.18
N LYS A 149 -12.52 7.66 -15.59
CA LYS A 149 -13.12 6.35 -15.27
C LYS A 149 -12.33 5.68 -14.15
N ILE A 150 -12.99 4.75 -13.44
CA ILE A 150 -12.31 3.94 -12.42
C ILE A 150 -11.14 3.18 -13.06
N SER A 151 -10.00 3.20 -12.38
CA SER A 151 -8.73 2.71 -12.93
C SER A 151 -7.78 2.24 -11.83
N ALA A 152 -6.59 1.78 -12.21
CA ALA A 152 -5.51 1.47 -11.25
C ALA A 152 -5.16 2.66 -10.34
N ALA A 153 -5.36 3.91 -10.80
CA ALA A 153 -5.12 5.10 -9.99
C ALA A 153 -6.01 5.12 -8.74
N ASP A 154 -7.31 4.85 -8.90
CA ASP A 154 -8.27 4.84 -7.79
C ASP A 154 -7.94 3.74 -6.78
N PHE A 155 -7.63 2.53 -7.26
CA PHE A 155 -7.27 1.40 -6.40
C PHE A 155 -5.92 1.59 -5.70
N ALA A 156 -4.98 2.33 -6.29
CA ALA A 156 -3.71 2.65 -5.63
C ALA A 156 -3.88 3.75 -4.58
N THR A 157 -4.63 4.80 -4.88
CA THR A 157 -4.78 5.96 -3.99
C THR A 157 -5.75 5.69 -2.83
N TYR A 158 -6.89 5.04 -3.08
CA TYR A 158 -7.96 4.87 -2.08
C TYR A 158 -7.50 4.21 -0.76
N PRO A 159 -6.78 3.07 -0.77
CA PRO A 159 -6.36 2.41 0.46
C PRO A 159 -5.48 3.30 1.34
N HIS A 160 -4.63 4.13 0.74
CA HIS A 160 -3.76 5.05 1.45
C HIS A 160 -4.55 6.21 2.07
N VAL A 161 -5.47 6.84 1.33
CA VAL A 161 -6.32 7.92 1.87
C VAL A 161 -7.22 7.40 3.00
N ALA A 162 -7.77 6.20 2.85
CA ALA A 162 -8.55 5.53 3.89
C ALA A 162 -7.73 5.29 5.17
N SER A 163 -6.49 4.81 5.03
CA SER A 163 -5.59 4.51 6.15
C SER A 163 -5.04 5.79 6.80
N GLY A 164 -4.73 6.82 5.99
CA GLY A 164 -4.28 8.14 6.44
C GLY A 164 -5.27 8.79 7.42
N ALA A 165 -6.58 8.67 7.16
CA ALA A 165 -7.60 9.19 8.05
C ALA A 165 -7.58 8.56 9.46
N ALA A 166 -7.20 7.29 9.56
CA ALA A 166 -7.09 6.56 10.84
C ALA A 166 -5.88 7.01 11.67
N VAL A 167 -4.83 7.53 11.03
CA VAL A 167 -3.59 7.99 11.68
C VAL A 167 -3.52 9.52 11.85
N GLY A 168 -4.65 10.21 11.67
CA GLY A 168 -4.72 11.66 11.86
C GLY A 168 -4.31 12.51 10.66
N LEU A 169 -4.10 11.90 9.49
CA LEU A 169 -3.80 12.57 8.22
C LEU A 169 -5.06 12.79 7.39
N ARG A 170 -6.06 13.47 7.96
CA ARG A 170 -7.36 13.72 7.32
C ARG A 170 -7.28 14.91 6.37
N PHE A 171 -7.94 14.80 5.22
CA PHE A 171 -8.23 15.96 4.37
C PHE A 171 -9.29 16.85 5.03
N ASP A 172 -9.33 18.13 4.66
CA ASP A 172 -10.37 19.06 5.08
C ASP A 172 -11.56 18.92 4.13
N ALA A 173 -12.74 18.54 4.64
CA ALA A 173 -13.91 18.29 3.81
C ALA A 173 -14.50 19.57 3.16
N GLN A 174 -14.27 20.75 3.74
CA GLN A 174 -14.70 22.01 3.15
C GLN A 174 -13.77 22.42 2.00
N ARG A 175 -12.46 22.17 2.15
CA ARG A 175 -11.46 22.43 1.09
C ARG A 175 -11.46 21.35 0.00
N HIS A 176 -11.75 20.10 0.37
CA HIS A 176 -11.65 18.92 -0.50
C HIS A 176 -12.99 18.16 -0.61
N PRO A 177 -14.11 18.81 -1.00
CA PRO A 177 -15.42 18.17 -1.06
C PRO A 177 -15.50 17.04 -2.10
N ASP A 178 -14.73 17.13 -3.19
CA ASP A 178 -14.73 16.11 -4.24
C ASP A 178 -13.90 14.89 -3.84
N VAL A 179 -12.85 15.08 -3.02
CA VAL A 179 -12.16 13.98 -2.35
C VAL A 179 -13.12 13.26 -1.39
N GLN A 180 -13.93 14.01 -0.63
CA GLN A 180 -14.94 13.42 0.26
C GLN A 180 -15.99 12.63 -0.53
N ARG A 181 -16.47 13.17 -1.66
CA ARG A 181 -17.40 12.49 -2.57
C ARG A 181 -16.78 11.20 -3.11
N TRP A 182 -15.57 11.27 -3.67
CA TRP A 182 -14.86 10.10 -4.21
C TRP A 182 -14.63 9.02 -3.15
N MET A 183 -14.25 9.38 -1.93
CA MET A 183 -14.12 8.42 -0.81
C MET A 183 -15.43 7.69 -0.50
N ARG A 184 -16.57 8.40 -0.55
CA ARG A 184 -17.90 7.80 -0.38
C ARG A 184 -18.23 6.87 -1.55
N THR A 185 -17.97 7.32 -2.79
CA THR A 185 -18.16 6.50 -4.00
C THR A 185 -17.36 5.21 -3.90
N MET A 186 -16.05 5.29 -3.68
CA MET A 186 -15.18 4.11 -3.57
C MET A 186 -15.63 3.15 -2.47
N ARG A 187 -16.01 3.65 -1.29
CA ARG A 187 -16.51 2.81 -0.19
C ARG A 187 -17.84 2.12 -0.50
N ALA A 188 -18.71 2.75 -1.28
CA ALA A 188 -20.01 2.21 -1.62
C ALA A 188 -19.97 1.10 -2.69
N ARG A 189 -18.86 1.00 -3.44
CA ARG A 189 -18.69 -0.03 -4.48
C ARG A 189 -18.49 -1.41 -3.87
N PRO A 190 -18.85 -2.51 -4.57
CA PRO A 190 -18.68 -3.88 -4.06
C PRO A 190 -17.26 -4.15 -3.55
N GLU A 191 -16.24 -3.84 -4.34
CA GLU A 191 -14.83 -4.02 -3.97
C GLU A 191 -14.41 -3.14 -2.77
N GLY A 192 -15.01 -1.96 -2.60
CA GLY A 192 -14.78 -1.09 -1.44
C GLY A 192 -15.44 -1.58 -0.15
N GLN A 193 -16.61 -2.21 -0.26
CA GLN A 193 -17.29 -2.86 0.86
C GLN A 193 -16.51 -4.10 1.32
N ILE A 194 -16.08 -4.96 0.39
CA ILE A 194 -15.22 -6.12 0.65
C ILE A 194 -13.89 -5.66 1.28
N ASP A 195 -13.33 -4.54 0.80
CA ASP A 195 -12.10 -3.99 1.38
C ASP A 195 -12.28 -3.50 2.81
N THR A 196 -13.36 -2.74 3.05
CA THR A 196 -13.71 -2.22 4.38
C THR A 196 -13.97 -3.35 5.37
N ALA A 197 -14.73 -4.38 4.98
CA ALA A 197 -15.04 -5.52 5.84
C ALA A 197 -13.78 -6.28 6.24
N ALA A 198 -12.88 -6.56 5.29
CA ALA A 198 -11.62 -7.23 5.57
C ALA A 198 -10.71 -6.42 6.53
N ALA A 199 -10.67 -5.09 6.37
CA ALA A 199 -9.92 -4.23 7.29
C ALA A 199 -10.52 -4.25 8.71
N GLN A 200 -11.86 -4.18 8.82
CA GLN A 200 -12.56 -4.26 10.10
C GLN A 200 -12.31 -5.60 10.80
N GLU A 201 -12.41 -6.70 10.05
CA GLU A 201 -12.14 -8.05 10.55
C GLU A 201 -10.70 -8.16 11.07
N TRP A 202 -9.72 -7.63 10.34
CA TRP A 202 -8.33 -7.63 10.79
C TRP A 202 -8.17 -6.89 12.14
N TRP A 203 -8.74 -5.69 12.25
CA TRP A 203 -8.65 -4.89 13.48
C TRP A 203 -9.35 -5.55 14.66
N ALA A 204 -10.50 -6.20 14.43
CA ALA A 204 -11.22 -6.94 15.47
C ALA A 204 -10.39 -8.11 16.04
N HIS A 205 -9.43 -8.64 15.27
CA HIS A 205 -8.61 -9.79 15.67
C HIS A 205 -7.14 -9.42 15.89
N ARG A 206 -6.78 -8.13 15.95
CA ARG A 206 -5.39 -7.68 16.07
C ARG A 206 -4.64 -8.34 17.23
N GLU A 207 -5.24 -8.39 18.41
CA GLU A 207 -4.60 -8.93 19.62
C GLU A 207 -4.29 -10.43 19.52
N SER A 208 -5.06 -11.15 18.71
CA SER A 208 -4.83 -12.58 18.45
C SER A 208 -3.78 -12.85 17.36
N ARG A 209 -3.36 -11.82 16.62
CA ARG A 209 -2.34 -11.92 15.57
C ARG A 209 -0.96 -11.68 16.19
N GLY A 210 -0.05 -12.64 16.06
CA GLY A 210 1.34 -12.54 16.52
C GLY A 210 2.17 -11.61 15.64
N VAL A 211 1.88 -10.31 15.66
CA VAL A 211 2.60 -9.29 14.88
C VAL A 211 3.88 -8.91 15.59
N ASP A 212 5.02 -8.97 14.90
CA ASP A 212 6.28 -8.40 15.40
C ASP A 212 6.13 -6.87 15.47
N THR A 213 6.10 -6.35 16.69
CA THR A 213 6.02 -4.90 16.97
C THR A 213 7.39 -4.30 17.29
N GLY A 214 8.44 -5.13 17.43
CA GLY A 214 9.77 -4.70 17.87
C GLY A 214 10.62 -4.13 16.75
N ARG A 215 10.37 -4.56 15.50
CA ARG A 215 11.11 -4.06 14.33
C ARG A 215 10.20 -3.66 13.19
N ILE A 216 10.65 -2.67 12.42
CA ILE A 216 9.85 -2.05 11.36
C ILE A 216 10.61 -2.08 10.04
N ASN A 217 9.93 -2.48 8.96
CA ASN A 217 10.49 -2.38 7.62
C ASN A 217 10.42 -0.93 7.10
N TRP A 218 11.59 -0.32 6.90
CA TRP A 218 11.72 1.01 6.30
C TRP A 218 12.06 0.87 4.82
N GLY A 219 11.02 0.89 3.98
CA GLY A 219 11.15 0.86 2.52
C GLY A 219 11.84 2.13 1.96
N THR A 220 12.34 2.03 0.73
CA THR A 220 13.17 3.07 0.07
C THR A 220 12.57 4.48 0.16
N TYR A 221 11.33 4.67 -0.29
CA TYR A 221 10.68 5.99 -0.30
C TYR A 221 10.30 6.49 1.10
N ARG A 222 9.99 5.56 2.03
CA ARG A 222 9.70 5.88 3.43
C ARG A 222 10.95 6.44 4.11
N LEU A 223 12.10 5.81 3.88
CA LEU A 223 13.37 6.27 4.40
C LEU A 223 13.76 7.63 3.80
N GLU A 224 13.70 7.77 2.48
CA GLU A 224 13.97 9.04 1.81
C GLU A 224 13.10 10.17 2.37
N TRP A 225 11.79 9.96 2.49
CA TRP A 225 10.86 10.97 3.01
C TRP A 225 11.15 11.33 4.47
N LEU A 226 11.41 10.35 5.34
CA LEU A 226 11.74 10.57 6.75
C LEU A 226 13.03 11.41 6.89
N LEU A 227 14.08 11.03 6.16
CA LEU A 227 15.38 11.70 6.22
C LEU A 227 15.31 13.11 5.63
N ALA A 228 14.62 13.29 4.51
CA ALA A 228 14.42 14.59 3.88
C ALA A 228 13.66 15.58 4.77
N ASN A 229 12.85 15.07 5.71
CA ASN A 229 12.15 15.87 6.71
C ASN A 229 12.94 16.10 8.00
N GLY A 230 14.25 15.84 8.00
CA GLY A 230 15.15 16.21 9.11
C GLY A 230 15.17 15.21 10.26
N HIS A 231 14.70 13.98 10.06
CA HIS A 231 14.63 12.96 11.11
C HIS A 231 15.76 11.92 11.06
N ALA A 232 16.92 12.30 10.51
CA ALA A 232 18.08 11.41 10.38
C ALA A 232 18.61 10.91 11.73
N ASP A 233 18.78 11.81 12.71
CA ASP A 233 19.29 11.43 14.04
C ASP A 233 18.32 10.51 14.79
N TRP A 234 17.02 10.78 14.68
CA TRP A 234 15.99 9.91 15.25
C TRP A 234 16.04 8.51 14.64
N PHE A 235 16.17 8.43 13.30
CA PHE A 235 16.26 7.15 12.59
C PHE A 235 17.54 6.39 12.93
N ALA A 236 18.69 7.09 13.02
CA ALA A 236 19.95 6.50 13.46
C ALA A 236 19.82 5.86 14.85
N GLY A 237 19.07 6.50 15.76
CA GLY A 237 18.74 5.94 17.06
C GLY A 237 17.93 4.63 16.98
N GLN A 238 17.01 4.50 16.01
CA GLN A 238 16.26 3.24 15.80
C GLN A 238 17.18 2.12 15.28
N VAL A 239 18.12 2.45 14.39
CA VAL A 239 19.13 1.50 13.90
C VAL A 239 20.01 0.98 15.04
N GLN A 240 20.50 1.88 15.90
CA GLN A 240 21.34 1.53 17.05
C GLN A 240 20.62 0.63 18.07
N GLN A 241 19.29 0.70 18.13
CA GLN A 241 18.44 -0.11 19.02
C GLN A 241 17.95 -1.42 18.37
N ASP A 242 18.44 -1.76 17.17
CA ASP A 242 18.00 -2.93 16.41
C ASP A 242 16.48 -2.96 16.11
N LYS A 243 15.86 -1.78 15.94
CA LYS A 243 14.42 -1.63 15.66
C LYS A 243 14.08 -1.58 14.16
N VAL A 244 15.06 -1.83 13.28
CA VAL A 244 14.92 -1.66 11.83
C VAL A 244 15.04 -2.99 11.11
N LEU A 245 14.01 -3.34 10.33
CA LEU A 245 14.10 -4.35 9.28
C LEU A 245 14.48 -3.67 7.97
N TRP A 246 15.50 -4.20 7.30
CA TRP A 246 15.95 -3.68 6.03
C TRP A 246 15.28 -4.43 4.88
N SER A 247 14.86 -3.71 3.83
CA SER A 247 14.37 -4.36 2.60
C SER A 247 15.51 -4.94 1.74
N THR A 248 16.76 -4.56 2.02
CA THR A 248 17.96 -4.96 1.26
C THR A 248 19.15 -5.15 2.20
N GLY A 249 20.26 -5.68 1.67
CA GLY A 249 21.48 -5.89 2.45
C GLY A 249 21.54 -7.24 3.17
N PRO A 250 22.61 -7.49 3.94
CA PRO A 250 22.90 -8.78 4.56
C PRO A 250 21.96 -9.14 5.72
N SER A 251 21.22 -8.17 6.26
CA SER A 251 20.22 -8.36 7.33
C SER A 251 18.79 -8.08 6.83
N ASN A 252 18.53 -8.34 5.55
CA ASN A 252 17.22 -8.00 4.98
C ASN A 252 16.08 -8.88 5.53
N ASN A 253 14.85 -8.38 5.37
CA ASN A 253 13.64 -8.99 5.88
C ASN A 253 13.40 -10.42 5.36
N ALA A 254 13.84 -10.71 4.14
CA ALA A 254 13.69 -12.05 3.57
C ALA A 254 14.56 -13.09 4.30
N LEU A 255 15.76 -12.70 4.76
CA LEU A 255 16.67 -13.60 5.48
C LEU A 255 16.30 -13.75 6.97
N ASN A 256 15.68 -12.72 7.55
CA ASN A 256 15.23 -12.70 8.94
C ASN A 256 13.85 -13.36 9.17
N SER A 257 13.19 -13.82 8.09
CA SER A 257 11.88 -14.46 8.20
C SER A 257 11.99 -15.86 8.83
N PRO A 258 11.14 -16.21 9.81
CA PRO A 258 11.18 -17.54 10.46
C PRO A 258 10.86 -18.69 9.49
N ILE A 259 10.30 -18.38 8.32
CA ILE A 259 10.03 -19.33 7.21
C ILE A 259 11.08 -19.28 6.10
N ALA A 260 12.14 -18.46 6.22
CA ALA A 260 13.20 -18.41 5.23
C ALA A 260 13.94 -19.75 5.15
N PRO A 261 14.12 -20.33 3.95
CA PRO A 261 14.86 -21.58 3.77
C PRO A 261 16.32 -21.41 4.20
N GLY A 262 16.95 -22.47 4.70
CA GLY A 262 18.27 -22.39 5.37
C GLY A 262 19.42 -21.82 4.53
N TRP A 263 19.33 -21.83 3.20
CA TRP A 263 20.31 -21.20 2.30
C TRP A 263 20.12 -19.68 2.16
N ALA A 264 18.96 -19.17 2.58
CA ALA A 264 18.61 -17.75 2.62
C ALA A 264 18.79 -17.15 4.02
N ARG A 265 19.39 -17.86 4.99
CA ARG A 265 19.74 -17.33 6.31
C ARG A 265 21.24 -17.11 6.44
#